data_AF-A0A937LD05-F1
#
_entry.id   AF-A0A937LD05-F1
#
_cell.length_a   1.000
_cell.length_b   1.000
_cell.length_c   1.000
_cell.angle_alpha   90.00
_cell.angle_beta   90.00
_cell.angle_gamma   90.00
#
_symmetry.space_group_name_H-M   'P 1'
#
loop_
_entity.id
_entity.type
_entity.pdbx_description
1 polymer ?
#
loop_
_entity_poly.entity_id
_entity_poly.type
_entity_poly.pdbx_seq_one_letter_code
_entity_poly.pdbx_strand_id
1 'polypeptide(L)' 'MGFLLGQEVVVRYRGFLLLEQTNKGWLVRPERSPMRLLPFRTPSCSLADVKTLLDWRLSEDSTEINAA' A
#
# COMPACT_ATOMS: atom_id res chain seq x y z
N MET A 1 -0.66 0.56 25.07
CA MET A 1 -1.20 1.86 24.61
C MET A 1 -1.12 1.89 23.09
N GLY A 2 -2.14 1.91 22.25
CA GLY A 2 -3.59 1.82 22.36
C GLY A 2 -4.08 1.54 20.93
N PHE A 3 -4.78 0.43 20.71
CA PHE A 3 -5.22 -0.04 19.40
C PHE A 3 -6.74 -0.09 19.41
N LEU A 4 -7.44 1.03 19.23
CA LEU A 4 -8.90 1.08 19.04
C LEU A 4 -9.33 2.47 18.52
N LEU A 5 -9.23 2.74 17.22
CA LEU A 5 -9.99 3.84 16.59
C LEU A 5 -10.40 3.46 15.16
N GLY A 6 -11.60 2.91 15.02
CA GLY A 6 -12.24 2.63 13.74
C GLY A 6 -11.91 1.23 13.21
N GLN A 7 -12.86 0.61 12.54
CA GLN A 7 -12.60 -0.61 11.78
C GLN A 7 -11.63 -0.28 10.64
N GLU A 8 -10.32 -0.28 10.91
CA GLU A 8 -9.30 -0.20 9.88
C GLU A 8 -9.31 -1.53 9.14
N VAL A 9 -9.99 -1.58 8.00
CA VAL A 9 -9.92 -2.74 7.11
C VAL A 9 -8.47 -2.90 6.68
N VAL A 10 -7.84 -4.00 7.10
CA VAL A 10 -6.47 -4.35 6.72
C VAL A 10 -6.52 -5.40 5.62
N VAL A 11 -6.03 -5.05 4.43
CA VAL A 11 -5.91 -5.98 3.30
C VAL A 11 -4.44 -6.26 3.03
N ARG A 12 -4.09 -7.53 2.91
CA ARG A 12 -2.72 -7.96 2.53
C ARG A 12 -2.67 -8.20 1.03
N TYR A 13 -1.70 -7.61 0.35
CA TYR A 13 -1.54 -7.76 -1.09
C TYR A 13 -0.08 -7.64 -1.52
N ARG A 14 0.44 -8.66 -2.22
CA ARG A 14 1.82 -8.70 -2.75
C ARG A 14 2.92 -8.32 -1.73
N GLY A 15 2.71 -8.61 -0.45
CA GLY A 15 3.65 -8.29 0.64
C GLY A 15 3.52 -6.86 1.20
N PHE A 16 2.42 -6.18 0.89
CA PHE A 16 2.03 -4.87 1.43
C PHE A 16 0.74 -4.98 2.24
N LEU A 17 0.66 -4.16 3.28
CA LEU A 17 -0.55 -3.88 4.05
C LEU A 17 -1.22 -2.63 3.47
N LEU A 18 -2.48 -2.79 3.11
CA LEU A 18 -3.40 -1.74 2.73
C LEU A 18 -4.29 -1.47 3.95
N LEU A 19 -4.15 -0.31 4.54
CA LEU A 19 -4.88 0.10 5.74
C LEU A 19 -5.91 1.15 5.34
N GLU A 20 -7.20 0.82 5.43
CA GLU A 20 -8.26 1.79 5.18
C GLU A 20 -8.23 2.88 6.27
N GLN A 21 -8.23 4.14 5.86
CA GLN A 21 -8.20 5.30 6.73
C GLN A 21 -9.62 5.88 6.89
N THR A 22 -9.86 6.61 7.97
CA THR A 22 -11.16 7.23 8.27
C THR A 22 -11.65 8.23 7.20
N ASN A 23 -10.75 8.75 6.37
CA ASN A 23 -11.06 9.62 5.24
C ASN A 23 -11.35 8.85 3.93
N LYS A 24 -11.66 7.55 3.99
CA LYS A 24 -11.81 6.64 2.85
C LYS A 24 -10.54 6.47 1.98
N GLY A 25 -9.41 6.97 2.46
CA GLY A 25 -8.10 6.76 1.81
C GLY A 25 -7.48 5.43 2.24
N TRP A 26 -6.38 5.06 1.58
CA TRP A 26 -5.62 3.87 1.97
C TRP A 26 -4.18 4.23 2.28
N LEU A 27 -3.68 3.69 3.38
CA LEU A 27 -2.27 3.75 3.75
C LEU A 27 -1.60 2.43 3.34
N VAL A 28 -0.70 2.50 2.37
CA VAL A 28 0.02 1.35 1.84
C VAL A 28 1.38 1.27 2.52
N ARG A 29 1.67 0.14 3.18
CA ARG A 29 2.95 -0.08 3.88
C ARG A 29 3.51 -1.46 3.58
N PRO A 30 4.82 -1.61 3.37
CA PRO A 30 5.43 -2.92 3.20
C PRO A 30 5.38 -3.74 4.51
N GLU A 31 5.15 -5.05 4.41
CA GLU A 31 5.13 -5.97 5.56
C GLU A 31 6.54 -6.33 6.05
N ARG A 32 7.52 -6.32 5.15
CA ARG A 32 8.89 -6.77 5.43
C ARG A 32 9.93 -5.84 4.82
N SER A 33 11.07 -5.73 5.50
CA SER A 33 12.29 -5.10 4.98
C SER A 33 13.15 -6.16 4.28
N PRO A 34 13.89 -5.86 3.20
CA PRO A 34 14.13 -4.56 2.57
C PRO A 34 12.90 -3.98 1.86
N MET A 35 12.66 -2.68 2.05
CA MET A 35 11.51 -1.98 1.46
C MET A 35 11.76 -1.71 -0.03
N ARG A 36 11.03 -2.39 -0.92
CA ARG A 36 11.01 -2.07 -2.36
C ARG A 36 10.33 -0.73 -2.65
N LEU A 37 9.19 -0.49 -1.98
CA LEU A 37 8.47 0.77 -2.06
C LEU A 37 8.29 1.38 -0.67
N LEU A 38 8.56 2.68 -0.56
CA LEU A 38 8.31 3.42 0.67
C LEU A 38 6.80 3.49 0.96
N PRO A 39 6.40 3.60 2.25
CA PRO A 39 5.01 3.81 2.62
C PRO A 39 4.41 5.05 1.95
N PHE A 40 3.24 4.93 1.34
CA PHE A 40 2.53 6.05 0.73
C PHE A 40 1.03 6.00 1.02
N ARG A 41 0.37 7.14 0.87
CA ARG A 41 -1.08 7.27 1.03
C ARG A 41 -1.74 7.46 -0.33
N THR A 42 -2.88 6.82 -0.53
CA THR A 42 -3.74 7.09 -1.68
C THR A 42 -4.91 8.01 -1.27
N PRO A 43 -5.44 8.79 -2.21
CA PRO A 43 -6.69 9.51 -2.00
C PRO A 43 -7.87 8.55 -1.79
N SER A 44 -9.06 9.10 -1.57
CA SER A 44 -10.28 8.33 -1.38
C SER A 44 -10.62 7.53 -2.64
N CYS A 45 -10.25 6.24 -2.65
CA CYS A 45 -10.35 5.36 -3.80
C CYS A 45 -10.80 3.96 -3.37
N SER A 46 -11.29 3.16 -4.33
CA SER A 46 -11.69 1.79 -4.04
C SER A 46 -10.48 0.89 -3.79
N LEU A 47 -10.69 -0.25 -3.11
CA LEU A 47 -9.63 -1.23 -2.90
C LEU A 47 -9.03 -1.75 -4.23
N ALA A 48 -9.84 -1.83 -5.28
CA ALA A 48 -9.39 -2.26 -6.60
C ALA A 48 -8.42 -1.25 -7.22
N ASP A 49 -8.74 0.05 -7.14
CA ASP A 49 -7.86 1.12 -7.63
C ASP A 49 -6.51 1.11 -6.91
N VAL A 50 -6.52 0.94 -5.59
CA VAL A 50 -5.27 0.93 -4.82
C VAL A 50 -4.40 -0.29 -5.16
N LYS A 51 -5.02 -1.45 -5.41
CA LYS A 51 -4.30 -2.63 -5.89
C LYS A 51 -3.64 -2.39 -7.25
N THR A 52 -4.37 -1.79 -8.19
CA THR A 52 -3.85 -1.45 -9.52
C THR A 52 -2.71 -0.43 -9.43
N LEU A 53 -2.85 0.60 -8.59
CA LEU A 53 -1.81 1.60 -8.39
C LEU A 53 -0.54 1.01 -7.74
N LEU A 54 -0.71 0.11 -6.78
CA LEU A 54 0.40 -0.62 -6.17
C LEU A 54 1.08 -1.53 -7.20
N ASP A 55 0.31 -2.21 -8.05
CA ASP A 55 0.83 -3.07 -9.12
C ASP A 55 1.67 -2.29 -10.14
N TRP A 56 1.18 -1.12 -10.55
CA TRP A 56 1.89 -0.20 -11.43
C TRP A 56 3.21 0.27 -10.79
N ARG A 57 3.19 0.73 -9.54
CA ARG A 57 4.42 1.15 -8.84
C ARG A 57 5.44 0.03 -8.66
N LEU A 58 4.97 -1.19 -8.41
CA LEU A 58 5.87 -2.35 -8.31
C LEU A 58 6.48 -2.71 -9.66
N SER A 59 5.76 -2.48 -10.75
CA SER A 59 6.24 -2.71 -12.11
C SER A 59 7.27 -1.65 -12.53
N GLU A 60 7.08 -0.40 -12.14
CA GLU A 60 8.07 0.68 -12.36
C GLU A 60 9.37 0.42 -11.58
N ASP A 61 9.30 0.11 -10.28
CA ASP A 61 10.46 -0.26 -9.46
C ASP A 61 11.23 -1.46 -10.04
N SER A 62 10.49 -2.47 -10.52
CA SER A 62 11.10 -3.63 -11.18
C SER A 62 11.76 -3.29 -12.52
N THR A 63 11.29 -2.25 -13.20
CA THR A 63 11.85 -1.79 -14.48
C THR A 63 13.13 -1.00 -14.26
N GLU A 64 13.18 -0.14 -13.24
CA GLU A 64 14.39 0.63 -12.90
C GLU A 64 15.54 -0.28 -12.44
N ILE A 65 15.26 -1.39 -11.75
CA ILE A 65 16.30 -2.35 -11.32
C ILE A 65 16.89 -3.13 -12.51
N ASN A 66 16.15 -3.33 -13.61
CA ASN A 66 16.62 -4.09 -14.78
C ASN A 66 17.23 -3.23 -15.90
N ALA A 67 17.31 -1.91 -15.72
CA ALA A 67 17.81 -0.97 -16.72
C ALA A 67 19.29 -0.56 -16.52
N ALA A 68 20.03 -1.24 -15.63
CA ALA A 68 21.43 -0.96 -15.30
C ALA A 68 22.39 -2.04 -15.83
#